data_AF-A0A966BRW8-F1
#
_entry.id   AF-A0A966BRW8-F1
#
_cell.length_a   1.000
_cell.length_b   1.000
_cell.length_c   1.000
_cell.angle_alpha   90.00
_cell.angle_beta   90.00
_cell.angle_gamma   90.00
#
_symmetry.space_group_name_H-M   'P 1'
#
loop_
_entity.id
_entity.type
_entity.pdbx_description
1 polymer ?
#
loop_
_entity_poly.entity_id
_entity_poly.type
_entity_poly.pdbx_seq_one_letter_code
_entity_poly.pdbx_strand_id
1 'polypeptide(L)'
;PARRDGGSPSGLDRDWPSGLARRHIGLYAYRVGALANWSALPSSALEASEALEQLRALEAGWRIVCARAVETVPPGVDTADDLLAMRHRFAGCAPV
;
A
#
# COMPACT_ATOMS: atom_id res chain seq x y z
N PRO A 1 9.63 1.75 14.15
CA PRO A 1 9.21 1.60 12.73
C PRO A 1 7.89 2.36 12.48
N ALA A 2 7.78 3.15 11.40
CA ALA A 2 6.50 3.77 11.03
C ALA A 2 5.51 2.65 10.67
N ARG A 3 4.26 2.70 11.17
CA ARG A 3 3.27 1.70 10.80
C ARG A 3 2.98 1.80 9.30
N ARG A 4 2.95 0.63 8.66
CA ARG A 4 2.56 0.43 7.25
C ARG A 4 1.26 1.16 6.90
N ASP A 5 0.30 1.17 7.83
CA ASP A 5 -1.06 1.66 7.60
C ASP A 5 -1.28 3.11 8.09
N GLY A 6 -0.26 3.74 8.68
CA GLY A 6 -0.38 5.03 9.37
C GLY A 6 -0.83 4.91 10.83
N GLY A 7 -0.41 5.89 11.65
CA GLY A 7 -0.65 5.96 13.10
C GLY A 7 0.32 5.12 13.92
N SER A 8 1.03 5.68 14.90
CA SER A 8 1.95 4.94 15.77
C SER A 8 1.18 4.21 16.90
N PRO A 9 1.46 2.92 17.23
CA PRO A 9 0.89 2.28 18.43
C PRO A 9 1.56 2.76 19.71
N SER A 10 2.77 3.31 19.59
CA SER A 10 3.66 3.59 20.71
C SER A 10 3.80 5.08 21.03
N GLY A 11 2.94 5.94 20.47
CA GLY A 11 3.07 7.40 20.63
C GLY A 11 4.38 7.97 20.07
N LEU A 12 5.17 7.17 19.36
CA LEU A 12 6.29 7.64 18.56
C LEU A 12 5.72 8.09 17.22
N ASP A 13 4.92 9.16 17.24
CA ASP A 13 4.65 9.90 16.02
C ASP A 13 5.99 10.51 15.62
N ARG A 14 6.63 9.88 14.63
CA ARG A 14 7.71 10.54 13.92
C ARG A 14 7.06 11.70 13.19
N ASP A 15 7.14 12.89 13.79
CA ASP A 15 6.84 14.16 13.15
C ASP A 15 7.80 14.34 11.98
N TRP A 16 7.43 13.72 10.87
CA TRP A 16 8.13 13.91 9.62
C TRP A 16 7.66 15.25 9.04
N PRO A 17 8.56 16.15 8.65
CA PRO A 17 8.15 17.43 8.10
C PRO A 17 7.18 17.23 6.92
N SER A 18 6.08 17.98 6.94
CA SER A 18 5.04 17.90 5.92
C SER A 18 5.63 17.97 4.51
N GLY A 19 5.28 17.00 3.65
CA GLY A 19 5.73 16.95 2.26
C GLY A 19 7.03 16.17 2.01
N LEU A 20 7.78 15.80 3.05
CA LEU A 20 9.00 15.00 2.89
C LEU A 20 8.73 13.48 2.89
N ALA A 21 7.57 13.02 3.35
CA ALA A 21 7.22 11.58 3.42
C ALA A 21 6.01 11.27 2.53
N ARG A 22 6.02 10.08 1.94
CA ARG A 22 4.91 9.57 1.15
C ARG A 22 4.55 8.18 1.64
N ARG A 23 3.26 7.95 1.89
CA ARG A 23 2.73 6.61 2.17
C ARG A 23 2.58 5.86 0.86
N HIS A 24 3.06 4.62 0.82
CA HIS A 24 2.83 3.70 -0.29
C HIS A 24 1.37 3.23 -0.28
N ILE A 25 0.70 3.21 -1.43
CA ILE A 25 -0.65 2.68 -1.59
C ILE A 25 -0.51 1.34 -2.31
N GLY A 26 -1.17 0.29 -1.80
CA GLY A 26 -1.13 -1.07 -2.34
C GLY A 26 -1.86 -1.27 -3.67
N LEU A 27 -1.74 -0.32 -4.60
CA LEU A 27 -2.27 -0.40 -5.95
C LEU A 27 -1.10 -0.52 -6.93
N TYR A 28 -1.17 -1.52 -7.80
CA TYR A 28 -0.09 -1.83 -8.73
C TYR A 28 -0.62 -2.13 -10.12
N ALA A 29 0.22 -1.92 -11.12
CA ALA A 29 -0.05 -2.25 -12.51
C ALA A 29 1.12 -3.05 -13.08
N TYR A 30 0.82 -4.18 -13.71
CA TYR A 30 1.83 -5.09 -14.26
C TYR A 30 1.50 -5.47 -15.70
N ARG A 31 2.55 -5.71 -16.49
CA ARG A 31 2.42 -6.52 -17.70
C ARG A 31 2.31 -7.99 -17.27
N VAL A 32 1.48 -8.76 -17.96
CA VAL A 32 1.23 -10.18 -17.61
C VAL A 32 2.52 -10.98 -17.48
N GLY A 33 3.41 -10.93 -18.50
CA GLY A 33 4.69 -11.65 -18.44
C GLY A 33 5.63 -11.16 -17.33
N ALA A 34 5.57 -9.86 -17.00
CA ALA A 34 6.36 -9.31 -15.90
C ALA A 34 5.84 -9.82 -14.54
N LEU A 35 4.53 -9.90 -14.35
CA LEU A 35 3.94 -10.48 -13.15
C LEU A 35 4.33 -11.96 -13.01
N ALA A 36 4.21 -12.74 -14.08
CA ALA A 36 4.59 -14.16 -14.07
C ALA A 36 6.06 -14.36 -13.66
N ASN A 37 6.99 -13.57 -14.24
CA ASN A 37 8.40 -13.63 -13.90
C ASN A 37 8.68 -13.19 -12.45
N TRP A 38 8.02 -12.13 -11.98
CA TRP A 38 8.20 -11.65 -10.61
C TRP A 38 7.69 -12.64 -9.56
N SER A 39 6.54 -13.27 -9.80
CA SER A 39 5.96 -14.28 -8.91
C SER A 39 6.81 -15.56 -8.83
N ALA A 40 7.67 -15.81 -9.81
CA ALA A 40 8.58 -16.96 -9.83
C ALA A 40 9.93 -16.69 -9.13
N LEU A 41 10.22 -15.45 -8.73
CA LEU A 41 11.46 -15.13 -8.02
C LEU A 41 11.44 -15.75 -6.61
N PRO A 42 12.59 -16.25 -6.11
CA PRO A 42 12.70 -16.69 -4.73
C PRO A 42 12.49 -15.51 -3.78
N SER A 43 12.03 -15.78 -2.56
CA SER A 43 11.93 -14.74 -1.54
C SER A 43 13.31 -14.14 -1.25
N SER A 44 13.34 -12.82 -1.06
CA SER A 44 14.57 -12.06 -0.88
C SER A 44 14.80 -11.67 0.58
N ALA A 45 16.04 -11.29 0.92
CA ALA A 45 16.40 -10.95 2.29
C ALA A 45 15.63 -9.72 2.80
N LEU A 46 15.48 -8.67 1.96
CA LEU A 46 14.73 -7.47 2.34
C LEU A 46 13.23 -7.72 2.40
N GLU A 47 12.69 -8.55 1.51
CA GLU A 47 11.28 -8.99 1.59
C GLU A 47 11.00 -9.62 2.96
N ALA A 48 11.86 -10.55 3.40
CA ALA A 48 11.70 -11.23 4.68
C ALA A 48 11.89 -10.29 5.88
N SER A 49 12.88 -9.40 5.85
CA SER A 49 13.16 -8.50 6.99
C SER A 49 12.11 -7.43 7.20
N GLU A 50 11.53 -6.91 6.11
CA GLU A 50 10.55 -5.81 6.15
C GLU A 50 9.10 -6.28 5.92
N ALA A 51 8.91 -7.57 5.64
CA ALA A 51 7.65 -8.17 5.20
C ALA A 51 7.03 -7.49 3.96
N LEU A 52 7.86 -6.90 3.07
CA LEU A 52 7.44 -6.11 1.89
C LEU A 52 7.79 -6.81 0.58
N GLU A 53 6.80 -7.43 -0.08
CA GLU A 53 6.99 -8.19 -1.34
C GLU A 53 7.61 -7.37 -2.48
N GLN A 54 7.35 -6.06 -2.55
CA GLN A 54 7.92 -5.21 -3.60
C GLN A 54 9.46 -5.10 -3.51
N LEU A 55 10.05 -5.39 -2.35
CA LEU A 55 11.51 -5.36 -2.19
C LEU A 55 12.19 -6.52 -2.93
N ARG A 56 11.50 -7.66 -3.10
CA ARG A 56 11.99 -8.78 -3.93
C ARG A 56 12.29 -8.34 -5.36
N ALA A 57 11.40 -7.53 -5.94
CA ALA A 57 11.60 -7.01 -7.29
C ALA A 57 12.80 -6.05 -7.35
N LEU A 58 12.95 -5.17 -6.37
CA LEU A 58 14.06 -4.22 -6.31
C LEU A 58 15.42 -4.92 -6.14
N GLU A 59 15.51 -5.93 -5.27
CA GLU A 59 16.73 -6.73 -5.10
C GLU A 59 17.08 -7.53 -6.37
N ALA A 60 16.08 -7.98 -7.12
CA ALA A 60 16.29 -8.62 -8.43
C ALA A 60 16.65 -7.63 -9.56
N GLY A 61 16.85 -6.34 -9.24
CA GLY A 61 17.25 -5.30 -10.19
C GLY A 61 16.10 -4.71 -11.02
N TRP A 62 14.85 -4.96 -10.64
CA TRP A 62 13.71 -4.40 -11.36
C TRP A 62 13.47 -2.95 -10.96
N ARG A 63 12.93 -2.18 -11.90
CA ARG A 63 12.53 -0.80 -11.64
C ARG A 63 11.04 -0.73 -11.37
N ILE A 64 10.67 -0.16 -10.22
CA ILE A 64 9.29 0.17 -9.86
C ILE A 64 9.08 1.66 -10.12
N VAL A 65 8.05 2.01 -10.90
CA VAL A 65 7.65 3.39 -11.13
C VAL A 65 6.53 3.73 -10.15
N CYS A 66 6.70 4.80 -9.39
CA CYS A 66 5.68 5.32 -8.48
C CYS A 66 5.12 6.64 -9.02
N ALA A 67 3.80 6.80 -8.93
CA ALA A 67 3.11 8.05 -9.25
C ALA A 67 2.34 8.55 -8.03
N ARG A 68 2.11 9.86 -7.97
CA ARG A 68 1.19 10.42 -6.96
C ARG A 68 -0.24 10.07 -7.36
N ALA A 69 -1.03 9.63 -6.40
CA ALA A 69 -2.48 9.54 -6.60
C ALA A 69 -3.01 10.95 -6.95
N VAL A 70 -3.90 10.99 -7.95
CA VAL A 70 -4.56 12.24 -8.38
C VAL A 70 -5.64 12.68 -7.40
N GLU A 71 -6.15 11.74 -6.62
CA GLU A 71 -7.17 11.93 -5.59
C GLU A 71 -6.74 11.26 -4.28
N THR A 72 -7.37 11.66 -3.18
CA THR A 72 -7.20 10.98 -1.89
C THR A 72 -7.76 9.58 -1.96
N VAL A 73 -6.92 8.57 -1.76
CA VAL A 73 -7.36 7.18 -1.71
C VAL A 73 -7.99 6.89 -0.35
N PRO A 74 -9.28 6.47 -0.29
CA PRO A 74 -9.94 6.13 0.95
C PRO A 74 -9.26 4.91 1.61
N PRO A 75 -9.42 4.72 2.93
CA PRO A 75 -8.97 3.49 3.59
C PRO A 75 -9.71 2.26 3.05
N GLY A 76 -9.10 1.08 3.22
CA GLY A 76 -9.76 -0.20 2.98
C GLY A 76 -10.89 -0.46 3.97
N VAL A 77 -11.67 -1.50 3.72
CA VAL A 77 -12.70 -1.98 4.65
C VAL A 77 -12.18 -3.26 5.29
N ASP A 78 -11.60 -3.13 6.49
CA ASP A 78 -10.97 -4.23 7.22
C ASP A 78 -11.73 -4.58 8.52
N THR A 79 -12.58 -3.67 9.01
CA THR A 79 -13.39 -3.82 10.22
C THR A 79 -14.90 -3.62 9.95
N ALA A 80 -15.73 -4.01 10.92
CA ALA A 80 -17.18 -3.76 10.86
C ALA A 80 -17.50 -2.26 10.81
N ASP A 81 -16.72 -1.43 11.50
CA ASP A 81 -16.90 0.02 11.51
C ASP A 81 -16.56 0.65 10.14
N ASP A 82 -15.51 0.15 9.47
CA ASP A 82 -15.18 0.60 8.10
C ASP A 82 -16.32 0.28 7.13
N LEU A 83 -16.96 -0.89 7.28
CA LEU A 83 -18.10 -1.28 6.46
C LEU A 83 -19.31 -0.37 6.70
N LEU A 84 -19.61 -0.03 7.95
CA LEU A 84 -20.69 0.90 8.29
C LEU A 84 -20.41 2.28 7.69
N ALA A 85 -19.18 2.80 7.84
CA ALA A 85 -18.76 4.07 7.25
C ALA A 85 -18.91 4.06 5.71
N MET A 86 -18.52 2.97 5.05
CA MET A 86 -18.63 2.82 3.60
C MET A 86 -20.10 2.73 3.15
N ARG A 87 -20.96 2.03 3.90
CA ARG A 87 -22.41 1.99 3.65
C ARG A 87 -23.05 3.38 3.74
N HIS A 88 -22.71 4.16 4.77
CA HIS A 88 -23.17 5.54 4.88
C HIS A 88 -22.70 6.40 3.70
N ARG A 89 -21.47 6.21 3.23
CA ARG A 89 -20.93 6.91 2.06
C ARG A 89 -21.71 6.61 0.77
N PHE A 90 -22.20 5.39 0.60
CA PHE A 90 -22.93 4.96 -0.60
C PHE A 90 -24.46 4.99 -0.49
N ALA A 91 -25.03 5.28 0.67
CA ALA A 91 -26.49 5.27 0.88
C ALA A 91 -27.30 6.23 -0.02
N GLY A 92 -26.63 7.18 -0.71
CA GLY A 92 -27.23 8.05 -1.72
C GLY A 92 -27.03 7.61 -3.18
N CYS A 93 -26.27 6.55 -3.45
CA CYS A 93 -26.12 5.98 -4.79
C CYS A 93 -27.08 4.81 -4.95
N ALA A 94 -27.96 4.87 -5.95
CA ALA A 94 -28.76 3.71 -6.35
C ALA A 94 -27.82 2.54 -6.76
N PRO A 95 -28.16 1.28 -6.42
CA PRO A 95 -27.36 0.14 -6.85
C PRO A 95 -27.36 0.02 -8.38
N VAL A 96 -26.19 -0.30 -8.94
CA VAL A 96 -25.96 -0.57 -10.38
C VAL A 96 -26.50 -1.94 -10.77
#